data_AF-F3GNT0-F1
#
_entry.id   AF-F3GNT0-F1
#
_cell.length_a   1.000
_cell.length_b   1.000
_cell.length_c   1.000
_cell.angle_alpha   90.00
_cell.angle_beta   90.00
_cell.angle_gamma   90.00
#
_symmetry.space_group_name_H-M   'P 1'
#
loop_
_entity.id
_entity.type
_entity.pdbx_description
1 polymer ?
#
loop_
_entity_poly.entity_id
_entity_poly.type
_entity_poly.pdbx_seq_one_letter_code
_entity_poly.pdbx_strand_id
1 'polypeptide(L)' 'MKITKLTTFIVPPRWCFLKVETDEGVVGWGG' A
#
# COMPACT_ATOMS: atom_id res chain seq x y z
N MET A 1 -5.77 -3.65 15.18
CA MET A 1 -5.52 -2.77 14.02
C MET A 1 -4.10 -2.25 14.09
N LYS A 2 -3.19 -2.93 13.40
CA LYS A 2 -1.77 -2.54 13.23
C LYS A 2 -1.39 -2.74 11.77
N ILE A 3 -0.54 -1.85 11.24
CA ILE A 3 0.02 -2.00 9.90
C ILE A 3 1.14 -3.05 9.95
N THR A 4 1.10 -4.02 9.04
CA THR A 4 2.06 -5.13 8.96
C THR A 4 2.96 -5.05 7.75
N LYS A 5 2.53 -4.40 6.67
CA LYS A 5 3.32 -4.28 5.43
C LYS A 5 2.97 -3.03 4.64
N LEU A 6 4.01 -2.45 4.04
CA LEU A 6 3.92 -1.36 3.07
C LEU A 6 4.58 -1.82 1.76
N THR A 7 3.87 -1.70 0.64
CA THR A 7 4.40 -2.02 -0.69
C THR A 7 4.20 -0.84 -1.63
N THR A 8 5.29 -0.35 -2.24
CA THR A 8 5.25 0.74 -3.21
C THR A 8 5.29 0.20 -4.64
N PHE A 9 4.46 0.77 -5.50
CA PHE A 9 4.40 0.45 -6.91
C PHE A 9 4.69 1.71 -7.71
N ILE A 10 5.88 1.75 -8.32
CA ILE A 10 6.22 2.81 -9.27
C ILE A 10 5.59 2.47 -10.61
N VAL A 11 4.66 3.31 -11.05
CA VAL A 11 3.94 3.15 -12.31
C VAL A 11 4.34 4.31 -13.24
N PRO A 12 4.81 4.03 -14.47
CA PRO A 12 5.12 5.08 -15.43
C PRO A 12 3.91 6.01 -15.69
N PRO A 13 4.13 7.29 -16.00
CA PRO A 13 5.43 7.95 -16.13
C PRO A 13 6.03 8.45 -14.81
N ARG A 14 5.22 8.60 -13.74
CA ARG A 14 5.66 9.16 -12.44
C ARG A 14 4.65 8.94 -11.30
N TRP A 15 3.85 7.88 -11.36
CA TRP A 15 2.89 7.56 -10.31
C TRP A 15 3.53 6.63 -9.28
N CYS A 16 3.13 6.77 -8.03
CA CYS A 16 3.57 5.91 -6.94
C CYS A 16 2.33 5.48 -6.16
N PHE A 17 1.91 4.22 -6.34
CA PHE A 17 0.84 3.67 -5.51
C PHE A 17 1.43 3.02 -4.26
N LEU A 18 0.73 3.19 -3.14
CA LEU A 18 1.04 2.55 -1.87
C LEU A 18 -0.07 1.56 -1.52
N LYS A 19 0.33 0.30 -1.30
CA LYS A 19 -0.51 -0.71 -0.65
C LYS A 19 -0.13 -0.80 0.82
N VAL A 20 -1.13 -0.69 1.69
CA VAL A 20 -1.01 -0.86 3.14
C VAL A 20 -1.76 -2.12 3.55
N GLU A 21 -1.10 -3.02 4.27
CA GLU A 21 -1.70 -4.25 4.80
C GLU A 21 -1.70 -4.22 6.33
N THR A 22 -2.74 -4.79 6.94
CA THR A 22 -2.92 -4.81 8.39
C THR A 22 -2.93 -6.22 8.97
N ASP A 23 -2.75 -6.34 10.29
CA ASP A 23 -2.85 -7.59 11.04
C ASP A 23 -4.26 -8.19 11.04
N GLU A 24 -5.27 -7.40 10.72
CA GLU A 24 -6.68 -7.80 10.61
C GLU A 24 -7.07 -8.22 9.18
N GLY A 25 -6.11 -8.24 8.23
CA GLY A 25 -6.36 -8.62 6.84
C GLY A 25 -6.99 -7.52 5.97
N VAL A 26 -7.19 -6.31 6.50
CA VAL A 26 -7.67 -5.15 5.74
C VAL A 26 -6.53 -4.60 4.87
N VAL A 27 -6.86 -4.26 3.62
CA VAL A 27 -5.94 -3.69 2.63
C VAL A 27 -6.41 -2.29 2.21
N GLY A 28 -5.52 -1.30 2.32
CA GLY A 28 -5.74 0.07 1.86
C GLY A 28 -4.84 0.43 0.67
N TRP A 29 -5.32 1.34 -0.17
CA TRP A 29 -4.59 1.87 -1.33
C TRP A 29 -4.52 3.40 -1.28
N GLY A 30 -3.35 3.94 -1.61
CA GLY A 30 -3.12 5.37 -1.81
C GLY A 30 -2.32 5.62 -3.09
N GLY A 31 -2.41 6.83 -3.64
CA GLY A 31 -1.68 7.25 -4.83
C GLY A 31 -1.17 8.67 -4.74
#